data_AF-A0AAT9FN37-F1
#
_entry.id   AF-A0AAT9FN37-F1
#
_cell.length_a   1.000
_cell.length_b   1.000
_cell.length_c   1.000
_cell.angle_alpha   90.00
_cell.angle_beta   90.00
_cell.angle_gamma   90.00
#
_symmetry.space_group_name_H-M   'P 1'
#
loop_
_entity.id
_entity.type
_entity.pdbx_description
1 polymer ?
#
loop_
_entity_poly.entity_id
_entity_poly.type
_entity_poly.pdbx_seq_one_letter_code
_entity_poly.pdbx_strand_id
1 'polypeptide(L)'
;MNNIPSDLISYLSNTPSLVISMEEGEVRKAELFSLSELKIERFQVESEEYDDEGDPLSAAEFEGCSLLKTTEGYDPDGVLVWLTELKEYGAWDCDHLRLITFPGATWSKIIADPTWYVNGQWYPDRIEHRSITPE
;
A
#
# COMPACT_ATOMS: atom_id res chain seq x y z
N MET A 1 11.99 10.91 -9.46
CA MET A 1 10.55 10.64 -9.69
C MET A 1 10.28 9.71 -10.90
N ASN A 2 11.27 9.09 -11.54
CA ASN A 2 11.06 8.29 -12.77
C ASN A 2 10.38 6.92 -12.57
N ASN A 3 9.92 6.59 -11.36
CA ASN A 3 9.34 5.27 -11.03
C ASN A 3 7.90 5.34 -10.52
N ILE A 4 7.22 6.50 -10.57
CA ILE A 4 5.80 6.61 -10.18
C ILE A 4 4.91 6.45 -11.44
N PRO A 5 3.79 5.70 -11.37
CA PRO A 5 2.89 5.53 -12.50
C PRO A 5 2.32 6.84 -13.02
N SER A 6 2.26 6.97 -14.35
CA SER A 6 1.82 8.20 -15.02
C SER A 6 0.36 8.55 -14.72
N ASP A 7 -0.50 7.56 -14.48
CA ASP A 7 -1.90 7.78 -14.13
C ASP A 7 -2.04 8.29 -12.69
N LEU A 8 -1.23 7.79 -11.75
CA LEU A 8 -1.11 8.37 -10.41
C LEU A 8 -0.59 9.81 -10.44
N ILE A 9 0.48 10.09 -11.19
CA ILE A 9 1.01 11.45 -11.37
C ILE A 9 -0.08 12.37 -11.92
N SER A 10 -0.80 11.91 -12.95
CA SER A 10 -1.86 12.67 -13.58
C SER A 10 -2.98 12.98 -12.59
N TYR A 11 -3.39 12.00 -11.78
CA TYR A 11 -4.41 12.20 -10.76
C TYR A 11 -3.97 13.21 -9.69
N LEU A 12 -2.80 13.02 -9.08
CA LEU A 12 -2.30 13.88 -8.00
C LEU A 12 -2.03 15.32 -8.46
N SER A 13 -1.72 15.52 -9.74
CA SER A 13 -1.47 16.85 -10.31
C SER A 13 -2.73 17.62 -10.66
N ASN A 14 -3.86 16.93 -10.90
CA ASN A 14 -5.07 17.53 -11.47
C ASN A 14 -6.32 17.39 -10.59
N THR A 15 -6.26 16.60 -9.51
CA THR A 15 -7.42 16.43 -8.63
C THR A 15 -7.68 17.68 -7.79
N PRO A 16 -8.94 18.14 -7.67
CA PRO A 16 -9.30 19.24 -6.78
C PRO A 16 -9.30 18.83 -5.29
N SER A 17 -9.28 17.53 -5.00
CA SER A 17 -9.28 16.97 -3.64
C SER A 17 -8.40 15.74 -3.55
N LEU A 18 -7.56 15.70 -2.50
CA LEU A 18 -6.76 14.53 -2.13
C LEU A 18 -7.45 13.64 -1.10
N VAL A 19 -8.67 14.01 -0.68
CA VAL A 19 -9.47 13.19 0.23
C VAL A 19 -10.25 12.15 -0.56
N ILE A 20 -10.13 10.90 -0.14
CA ILE A 20 -10.88 9.74 -0.65
C ILE A 20 -11.78 9.19 0.45
N SER A 21 -12.86 8.54 0.06
CA SER A 21 -13.82 7.92 0.98
C SER A 21 -14.12 6.51 0.49
N MET A 22 -14.27 5.61 1.45
CA MET A 22 -14.52 4.19 1.23
C MET A 22 -15.88 3.86 1.83
N GLU A 23 -16.64 3.01 1.15
CA GLU A 23 -18.03 2.69 1.56
C GLU A 23 -18.07 1.76 2.78
N GLU A 24 -17.05 0.93 2.93
CA GLU A 24 -16.91 -0.09 3.97
C GLU A 24 -15.44 -0.29 4.35
N GLY A 25 -15.17 -1.26 5.24
CA GLY A 25 -13.84 -1.55 5.78
C GLY A 25 -13.52 -0.81 7.08
N GLU A 26 -12.27 -1.01 7.55
CA GLU A 26 -11.70 -0.37 8.74
C GLU A 26 -11.44 1.12 8.49
N VAL A 27 -10.76 1.44 7.38
CA VAL A 27 -10.53 2.82 6.95
C VAL A 27 -11.67 3.24 6.03
N ARG A 28 -12.41 4.27 6.44
CA ARG A 28 -13.55 4.83 5.67
C ARG A 28 -13.27 6.19 5.05
N LYS A 29 -12.20 6.85 5.50
CA LYS A 29 -11.74 8.12 4.96
C LYS A 29 -10.23 8.20 5.04
N ALA A 30 -9.61 8.72 3.99
CA ALA A 30 -8.18 8.96 3.94
C ALA A 30 -7.85 10.23 3.14
N GLU A 31 -6.68 10.79 3.38
CA GLU A 31 -6.08 11.85 2.57
C GLU A 31 -4.82 11.33 1.90
N LEU A 32 -4.65 11.60 0.61
CA LEU A 32 -3.46 11.25 -0.15
C LEU A 32 -2.34 12.27 0.07
N PHE A 33 -1.10 11.83 0.00
CA PHE A 33 0.02 12.75 -0.18
C PHE A 33 -0.08 13.48 -1.53
N SER A 34 0.34 14.74 -1.57
CA SER A 34 0.59 15.41 -2.85
C SER A 34 1.84 14.82 -3.53
N LEU A 35 1.96 15.04 -4.84
CA LEU A 35 3.12 14.56 -5.61
C LEU A 35 4.47 15.06 -5.04
N SER A 36 4.52 16.27 -4.48
CA SER A 36 5.73 16.82 -3.86
C SER A 36 6.02 16.28 -2.45
N GLU A 37 5.04 15.67 -1.80
CA GLU A 37 5.19 15.09 -0.46
C GLU A 37 5.57 13.61 -0.51
N LEU A 38 5.35 12.92 -1.64
CA LEU A 38 5.72 11.52 -1.81
C LEU A 38 7.23 11.32 -1.59
N LYS A 39 7.57 10.32 -0.78
CA LYS A 39 8.94 9.91 -0.48
C LYS A 39 9.10 8.45 -0.80
N ILE A 40 10.31 8.09 -1.21
CA ILE A 40 10.72 6.68 -1.29
C ILE A 40 11.15 6.28 0.11
N GLU A 41 10.62 5.16 0.57
CA GLU A 41 10.89 4.52 1.84
C GLU A 41 11.04 3.01 1.67
N ARG A 42 11.33 2.32 2.77
CA ARG A 42 11.56 0.88 2.79
C ARG A 42 10.56 0.20 3.69
N PHE A 43 9.93 -0.85 3.16
CA PHE A 43 8.96 -1.66 3.87
C PHE A 43 9.61 -3.00 4.21
N GLN A 44 9.81 -3.25 5.51
CA GLN A 44 10.35 -4.51 5.99
C GLN A 44 9.26 -5.59 5.92
N VAL A 45 9.62 -6.75 5.39
CA VAL A 45 8.73 -7.91 5.26
C VAL A 45 9.41 -9.10 5.88
N GLU A 46 8.70 -9.82 6.74
CA GLU A 46 9.20 -11.03 7.40
C GLU A 46 8.50 -12.28 6.85
N SER A 47 9.09 -13.46 7.06
CA SER A 47 8.46 -14.75 6.78
C SER A 47 7.36 -15.07 7.80
N GLU A 48 6.38 -15.88 7.41
CA GLU A 48 5.36 -16.39 8.34
C GLU A 48 5.87 -17.57 9.17
N GLU A 49 7.04 -18.10 8.79
CA GLU A 49 7.73 -19.14 9.50
C GLU A 49 8.73 -18.52 10.48
N TYR A 50 8.77 -19.07 11.69
CA TYR A 50 9.64 -18.67 12.77
C TYR A 50 10.47 -19.87 13.24
N ASP A 51 11.68 -19.63 13.73
CA ASP A 51 12.49 -20.66 14.37
C ASP A 51 12.03 -20.96 15.81
N ASP A 52 12.76 -21.86 16.49
CA ASP A 52 12.45 -22.26 17.87
C ASP A 52 12.68 -21.13 18.90
N GLU A 53 13.42 -20.08 18.52
CA GLU A 53 13.68 -18.88 19.34
C GLU A 53 12.61 -17.80 19.14
N GLY A 54 11.74 -17.97 18.13
CA GLY A 54 10.68 -17.05 17.76
C GLY A 54 11.11 -15.97 16.79
N ASP A 55 12.28 -16.11 16.16
CA ASP A 55 12.78 -15.19 15.14
C ASP A 55 12.25 -15.60 13.75
N PRO A 56 11.92 -14.66 12.86
CA PRO A 56 11.48 -14.98 11.51
C PRO A 56 12.59 -15.68 10.72
N LEU A 57 12.25 -16.75 10.00
CA LEU A 57 13.21 -17.50 9.18
C LEU A 57 13.85 -16.66 8.06
N SER A 58 13.14 -15.68 7.51
CA SER A 58 13.68 -14.72 6.54
C SER A 58 13.05 -13.33 6.66
N ALA A 59 13.79 -12.31 6.24
CA ALA A 59 13.33 -10.93 6.18
C ALA A 59 13.95 -10.20 4.98
N ALA A 60 13.19 -9.30 4.35
CA ALA A 60 13.64 -8.46 3.25
C ALA A 60 13.06 -7.05 3.34
N GLU A 61 13.70 -6.08 2.68
CA GLU A 61 13.19 -4.72 2.51
C GLU A 61 12.74 -4.51 1.07
N PHE A 62 11.60 -3.84 0.87
CA PHE A 62 11.12 -3.45 -0.45
C PHE A 62 11.03 -1.92 -0.55
N GLU A 63 11.55 -1.35 -1.64
CA GLU A 63 11.48 0.10 -1.87
C GLU A 63 10.14 0.53 -2.49
N GLY A 64 9.48 1.51 -1.87
CA GLY A 64 8.22 2.04 -2.37
C GLY A 64 7.87 3.42 -1.81
N CYS A 65 6.64 3.86 -2.04
CA CYS A 65 6.09 5.06 -1.42
C CYS A 65 4.75 4.71 -0.75
N SER A 66 4.54 5.13 0.49
CA SER A 66 3.21 5.26 1.07
C SER A 66 2.45 6.39 0.38
N LEU A 67 1.19 6.12 0.04
CA LEU A 67 0.35 7.05 -0.73
C LEU A 67 -0.61 7.83 0.17
N LEU A 68 -0.86 7.37 1.40
CA LEU A 68 -1.79 8.00 2.32
C LEU A 68 -1.05 8.87 3.32
N LYS A 69 -1.50 10.11 3.45
CA LYS A 69 -1.03 11.09 4.43
C LYS A 69 -1.75 10.95 5.77
N THR A 70 -3.06 10.67 5.71
CA THR A 70 -3.87 10.41 6.89
C THR A 70 -4.91 9.34 6.58
N THR A 71 -5.30 8.59 7.60
CA THR A 71 -6.42 7.65 7.59
C THR A 71 -7.28 7.91 8.83
N GLU A 72 -8.56 7.56 8.75
CA GLU A 72 -9.43 7.55 9.92
C GLU A 72 -9.13 6.33 10.79
N GLY A 73 -8.64 6.56 12.01
CA GLY A 73 -8.56 5.54 13.07
C GLY A 73 -7.30 4.67 13.10
N TYR A 74 -6.44 4.75 12.09
CA TYR A 74 -5.24 3.92 11.94
C TYR A 74 -4.01 4.77 11.60
N ASP A 75 -2.82 4.18 11.70
CA ASP A 75 -1.63 4.78 11.10
C ASP A 75 -1.78 4.71 9.56
N PRO A 76 -1.57 5.81 8.82
CA PRO A 76 -1.64 5.79 7.36
C PRO A 76 -0.45 5.10 6.69
N ASP A 77 0.66 4.88 7.40
CA ASP A 77 1.86 4.30 6.82
C ASP A 77 1.61 2.87 6.32
N GLY A 78 2.12 2.55 5.14
CA GLY A 78 1.93 1.23 4.52
C GLY A 78 0.54 0.88 4.01
N VAL A 79 -0.53 1.57 4.47
CA VAL A 79 -1.92 1.17 4.20
C VAL A 79 -2.22 1.05 2.70
N LEU A 80 -1.65 1.95 1.90
CA LEU A 80 -1.65 1.84 0.45
C LEU A 80 -0.30 2.32 -0.08
N VAL A 81 0.43 1.41 -0.73
CA VAL A 81 1.79 1.67 -1.22
C VAL A 81 1.90 1.51 -2.73
N TRP A 82 2.86 2.21 -3.32
CA TRP A 82 3.41 1.88 -4.63
C TRP A 82 4.83 1.33 -4.46
N LEU A 83 5.03 0.05 -4.77
CA LEU A 83 6.32 -0.62 -4.66
C LEU A 83 7.09 -0.43 -5.97
N THR A 84 8.19 0.33 -5.89
CA THR A 84 8.91 0.76 -7.09
C THR A 84 9.67 -0.36 -7.78
N GLU A 85 10.17 -1.32 -7.00
CA GLU A 85 10.92 -2.48 -7.51
C GLU A 85 9.99 -3.47 -8.22
N LEU A 86 8.82 -3.72 -7.63
CA LEU A 86 7.81 -4.63 -8.18
C LEU A 86 6.94 -3.97 -9.25
N LYS A 87 6.89 -2.63 -9.29
CA LYS A 87 5.98 -1.85 -10.12
C LYS A 87 4.52 -2.24 -9.92
N GLU A 88 4.16 -2.44 -8.65
CA GLU A 88 2.83 -2.87 -8.24
C GLU A 88 2.36 -2.01 -7.06
N TYR A 89 1.05 -1.80 -7.00
CA TYR A 89 0.41 -1.28 -5.80
C TYR A 89 0.27 -2.40 -4.76
N GLY A 90 0.16 -2.03 -3.49
CA GLY A 90 0.01 -3.01 -2.43
C GLY A 90 -0.47 -2.40 -1.12
N ALA A 91 -0.50 -3.24 -0.09
CA ALA A 91 -0.71 -2.83 1.29
C ALA A 91 0.35 -3.51 2.16
N TRP A 92 0.98 -2.73 3.02
CA TRP A 92 1.94 -3.17 4.01
C TRP A 92 1.30 -3.05 5.40
N ASP A 93 1.30 -4.16 6.12
CA ASP A 93 0.91 -4.23 7.53
C ASP A 93 2.16 -3.99 8.37
N CYS A 94 2.26 -2.81 8.97
CA CYS A 94 3.40 -2.41 9.78
C CYS A 94 3.46 -3.11 11.15
N ASP A 95 2.34 -3.62 11.64
CA ASP A 95 2.25 -4.34 12.92
C ASP A 95 2.73 -5.78 12.78
N HIS A 96 2.51 -6.40 11.61
CA HIS A 96 2.89 -7.79 11.34
C HIS A 96 4.01 -7.95 10.30
N LEU A 97 4.53 -6.85 9.76
CA LEU A 97 5.56 -6.82 8.72
C LEU A 97 5.21 -7.71 7.53
N ARG A 98 3.95 -7.60 7.07
CA ARG A 98 3.40 -8.34 5.93
C ARG A 98 3.15 -7.42 4.75
N LEU A 99 3.42 -7.92 3.55
CA LEU A 99 3.19 -7.17 2.33
C LEU A 99 2.35 -7.99 1.37
N ILE A 100 1.26 -7.39 0.91
CA ILE A 100 0.50 -7.89 -0.23
C ILE A 100 0.64 -6.91 -1.40
N THR A 101 0.59 -7.45 -2.60
CA THR A 101 0.56 -6.70 -3.85
C THR A 101 -0.77 -6.89 -4.55
N PHE A 102 -1.10 -5.97 -5.45
CA PHE A 102 -2.31 -5.97 -6.29
C PHE A 102 -1.92 -6.10 -7.76
N PRO A 103 -1.65 -7.32 -8.26
CA PRO A 103 -1.14 -7.53 -9.62
C PRO A 103 -2.04 -6.89 -10.68
N GLY A 104 -1.44 -6.13 -11.58
CA GLY A 104 -2.15 -5.46 -12.68
C GLY A 104 -3.11 -4.34 -12.26
N ALA A 105 -3.18 -3.97 -10.98
CA ALA A 105 -3.92 -2.79 -10.55
C ALA A 105 -3.27 -1.52 -11.11
N THR A 106 -4.10 -0.59 -11.57
CA THR A 106 -3.69 0.76 -11.98
C THR A 106 -4.27 1.77 -11.01
N TRP A 107 -3.70 2.97 -10.92
CA TRP A 107 -4.26 4.01 -10.07
C TRP A 107 -5.70 4.34 -10.47
N SER A 108 -5.97 4.37 -11.78
CA SER A 108 -7.31 4.62 -12.31
C SER A 108 -8.33 3.57 -11.84
N LYS A 109 -7.92 2.30 -11.71
CA LYS A 109 -8.77 1.22 -11.17
C LYS A 109 -8.96 1.39 -9.67
N ILE A 110 -7.89 1.71 -8.95
CA ILE A 110 -7.92 1.91 -7.49
C ILE A 110 -8.86 3.05 -7.14
N ILE A 111 -8.75 4.21 -7.78
CA ILE A 111 -9.55 5.38 -7.39
C ILE A 111 -11.01 5.29 -7.84
N ALA A 112 -11.33 4.42 -8.80
CA ALA A 112 -12.70 4.16 -9.22
C ALA A 112 -13.49 3.39 -8.14
N ASP A 113 -12.81 2.54 -7.37
CA ASP A 113 -13.35 1.83 -6.20
C ASP A 113 -12.23 1.57 -5.17
N PRO A 114 -11.92 2.56 -4.30
CA PRO A 114 -10.74 2.49 -3.43
C PRO A 114 -10.92 1.57 -2.23
N THR A 115 -12.17 1.15 -1.96
CA THR A 115 -12.57 0.53 -0.69
C THR A 115 -11.68 -0.64 -0.32
N TRP A 116 -11.52 -1.59 -1.23
CA TRP A 116 -10.80 -2.81 -0.94
C TRP A 116 -9.30 -2.72 -1.19
N TYR A 117 -8.85 -1.73 -1.96
CA TYR A 117 -7.41 -1.45 -2.11
C TYR A 117 -6.83 -0.82 -0.84
N VAL A 118 -7.52 0.17 -0.27
CA VAL A 118 -7.10 0.81 1.00
C VAL A 118 -7.25 -0.16 2.17
N ASN A 119 -8.29 -1.00 2.16
CA ASN A 119 -8.52 -1.97 3.22
C ASN A 119 -7.90 -3.36 2.96
N GLY A 120 -6.98 -3.45 1.99
CA GLY A 120 -6.46 -4.72 1.49
C GLY A 120 -5.74 -5.55 2.55
N GLN A 121 -5.05 -4.91 3.50
CA GLN A 121 -4.36 -5.64 4.58
C GLN A 121 -5.32 -6.38 5.51
N TRP A 122 -6.53 -5.84 5.76
CA TRP A 122 -7.52 -6.46 6.65
C TRP A 122 -8.47 -7.40 5.91
N TYR A 123 -8.74 -7.12 4.62
CA TYR A 123 -9.70 -7.87 3.80
C TYR A 123 -9.09 -8.29 2.46
N PRO A 124 -7.97 -9.03 2.45
CA PRO A 124 -7.25 -9.36 1.21
C PRO A 124 -8.12 -10.15 0.23
N ASP A 125 -9.02 -11.01 0.71
CA ASP A 125 -9.93 -11.82 -0.13
C ASP A 125 -10.97 -11.02 -0.94
N ARG A 126 -11.09 -9.70 -0.69
CA ARG A 126 -12.03 -8.83 -1.43
C ARG A 126 -11.48 -8.36 -2.77
N ILE A 127 -10.17 -8.49 -3.01
CA ILE A 127 -9.49 -8.10 -4.23
C ILE A 127 -8.45 -9.13 -4.64
N GLU A 128 -8.15 -9.18 -5.94
CA GLU A 128 -7.03 -9.98 -6.43
C GLU A 128 -5.72 -9.44 -5.83
N HIS A 129 -5.03 -10.31 -5.09
CA HIS A 129 -3.80 -9.97 -4.39
C HIS A 129 -2.79 -11.12 -4.46
N ARG A 130 -1.55 -10.79 -4.12
CA ARG A 130 -0.45 -11.75 -3.94
C ARG A 130 0.36 -11.37 -2.71
N SER A 131 0.50 -12.29 -1.77
CA SER A 131 1.42 -12.16 -0.64
C SER A 131 2.87 -12.18 -1.12
N ILE A 132 3.68 -11.30 -0.55
CA ILE A 132 5.12 -11.24 -0.79
C ILE A 132 5.82 -11.93 0.38
N THR A 133 6.59 -12.97 0.07
CA THR A 133 7.41 -13.69 1.04
C THR A 133 8.88 -13.35 0.77
N PRO A 134 9.67 -13.02 1.80
CA PRO A 134 11.10 -12.83 1.64
C PRO A 134 11.80 -14.14 1.25
N GLU A 135 12.59 -14.12 0.17
CA GLU A 135 13.41 -15.26 -0.30
C GLU A 135 14.65 -15.49 0.58
#